data_AF-A0A7D4QHW6-F1
#
_entry.id   AF-A0A7D4QHW6-F1
#
_cell.length_a   1.000
_cell.length_b   1.000
_cell.length_c   1.000
_cell.angle_alpha   90.00
_cell.angle_beta   90.00
_cell.angle_gamma   90.00
#
_symmetry.space_group_name_H-M   'P 1'
#
loop_
_entity.id
_entity.type
_entity.pdbx_description
1 polymer ?
#
loop_
_entity_poly.entity_id
_entity_poly.type
_entity_poly.pdbx_seq_one_letter_code
_entity_poly.pdbx_strand_id
1 'polypeptide(L)'
;MQGIYTKQFPLNYYLFVPVVIVAFMLAVHGYTAKRPSNSNSSSTDPNAADNAPQICRISADETITRCGTSTVLHVDSGITNYTWSNNAVDPDMTITHSGQYWWQFIDMTRNTVTNGNFNNGRNSFSSDYTYVSPNGNTGPFGALSAEGYYSVATSPRTTHTNFSAFADHTGSNGNMMVINGSPQNNAVVWKQSITVEPNTSYIFSIWAASAHPSNPAKLTFSINGSLLGVIQLTTTTGLWQNFTVQWTSGSSTTATIGIVNQNTIASGNDFALDDIVFAPICRKYFNVTLDPNPAKPSITSN
;
A
#
# COMPACT_ATOMS: atom_id res chain seq x y z
N MET A 1 38.92 5.51 29.75
CA MET A 1 37.87 4.47 29.87
C MET A 1 36.54 5.09 29.55
N GLN A 2 36.04 4.91 28.33
CA GLN A 2 34.67 5.23 27.96
C GLN A 2 34.13 4.02 27.20
N GLY A 3 33.12 3.37 27.79
CA GLY A 3 32.50 2.16 27.29
C GLY A 3 31.44 2.46 26.25
N ILE A 4 31.50 1.69 25.16
CA ILE A 4 30.53 1.66 24.06
C ILE A 4 29.33 0.83 24.52
N TYR A 5 28.12 1.40 24.48
CA TYR A 5 26.87 0.64 24.63
C TYR A 5 26.27 0.39 23.25
N THR A 6 26.35 -0.85 22.78
CA THR A 6 25.61 -1.38 21.64
C THR A 6 24.21 -1.83 22.10
N LYS A 7 23.15 -1.28 21.48
CA LYS A 7 21.78 -1.79 21.63
C LYS A 7 21.56 -2.97 20.66
N GLN A 8 21.35 -4.16 21.22
CA GLN A 8 20.82 -5.33 20.51
C GLN A 8 19.33 -5.16 20.23
N PHE A 9 18.89 -5.51 19.02
CA PHE A 9 17.48 -5.77 18.69
C PHE A 9 17.26 -7.29 18.67
N PRO A 10 16.11 -7.81 19.17
CA PRO A 10 15.84 -9.25 19.15
C PRO A 10 15.40 -9.72 17.75
N LEU A 11 15.96 -10.87 17.35
CA LEU A 11 15.58 -11.69 16.20
C LEU A 11 14.24 -12.38 16.45
N ASN A 12 13.24 -12.16 15.60
CA ASN A 12 12.04 -12.99 15.55
C ASN A 12 12.17 -14.00 14.42
N TYR A 13 12.21 -15.28 14.79
CA TYR A 13 12.18 -16.45 13.91
C TYR A 13 10.75 -16.63 13.33
N TYR A 14 10.62 -16.67 12.01
CA TYR A 14 9.41 -17.20 11.36
C TYR A 14 9.65 -18.65 10.95
N LEU A 15 8.80 -19.53 11.48
CA LEU A 15 8.73 -20.96 11.15
C LEU A 15 8.16 -21.13 9.73
N PHE A 16 8.89 -21.78 8.84
CA PHE A 16 8.40 -22.20 7.53
C PHE A 16 7.51 -23.44 7.67
N VAL A 17 6.27 -23.37 7.16
CA VAL A 17 5.43 -24.55 6.90
C VAL A 17 5.47 -24.81 5.40
N PRO A 18 5.93 -25.97 4.90
CA PRO A 18 5.93 -26.27 3.47
C PRO A 18 4.52 -26.69 3.02
N VAL A 19 4.01 -26.02 1.99
CA VAL A 19 2.79 -26.43 1.26
C VAL A 19 3.20 -27.51 0.25
N VAL A 20 2.64 -28.70 0.41
CA VAL A 20 2.77 -29.83 -0.53
C VAL A 20 1.81 -29.61 -1.69
N ILE A 21 2.33 -29.44 -2.90
CA ILE A 21 1.54 -29.44 -4.14
C ILE A 21 1.46 -30.87 -4.65
N VAL A 22 0.25 -31.44 -4.66
CA VAL A 22 -0.05 -32.73 -5.28
C VAL A 22 -0.28 -32.51 -6.77
N ALA A 23 0.59 -33.08 -7.61
CA ALA A 23 0.43 -33.09 -9.06
C ALA A 23 -0.47 -34.26 -9.49
N PHE A 24 -1.57 -33.96 -10.19
CA PHE A 24 -2.35 -34.97 -10.92
C PHE A 24 -1.72 -35.22 -12.29
N MET A 25 -1.28 -36.46 -12.55
CA MET A 25 -0.97 -36.93 -13.89
C MET A 25 -2.26 -37.20 -14.67
N LEU A 26 -2.34 -36.71 -15.90
CA LEU A 26 -3.28 -37.17 -16.91
C LEU A 26 -2.51 -37.55 -18.18
N ALA A 27 -2.91 -38.70 -18.72
CA ALA A 27 -2.14 -39.51 -19.65
C ALA A 27 -1.97 -38.93 -21.06
N VAL A 28 -0.82 -39.27 -21.63
CA VAL A 28 -0.35 -38.99 -23.00
C VAL A 28 -1.23 -39.68 -24.04
N HIS A 29 -1.64 -38.95 -25.07
CA HIS A 29 -1.97 -39.52 -26.39
C HIS A 29 -1.06 -38.88 -27.43
N GLY A 30 -0.30 -39.72 -28.13
CA GLY A 30 0.73 -39.31 -29.08
C GLY A 30 0.17 -38.68 -30.34
N TYR A 31 0.81 -37.60 -30.78
CA TYR A 31 0.77 -37.14 -32.17
C TYR A 31 2.20 -36.84 -32.61
N THR A 32 2.68 -37.58 -33.61
CA THR A 32 3.88 -37.26 -34.39
C THR A 32 3.49 -36.43 -35.60
N ALA A 33 3.98 -35.19 -35.71
CA ALA A 33 4.02 -34.47 -36.98
C ALA A 33 5.18 -33.43 -37.03
N LYS A 34 6.06 -33.67 -38.00
CA LYS A 34 7.01 -32.81 -38.73
C LYS A 34 7.49 -31.48 -38.13
N ARG A 35 8.83 -31.38 -38.04
CA ARG A 35 9.66 -30.18 -37.88
C ARG A 35 9.36 -29.14 -38.98
N PRO A 36 9.00 -27.89 -38.64
CA PRO A 36 9.07 -26.77 -39.57
C PRO A 36 10.43 -26.09 -39.51
N SER A 37 10.87 -25.67 -40.68
CA SER A 37 12.07 -24.89 -40.99
C SER A 37 12.12 -23.54 -40.28
N ASN A 38 13.36 -23.11 -40.02
CA ASN A 38 13.72 -21.78 -39.59
C ASN A 38 13.18 -20.71 -40.58
N SER A 39 12.29 -19.84 -40.13
CA SER A 39 11.92 -18.61 -40.83
C SER A 39 11.82 -17.47 -39.83
N ASN A 40 12.72 -16.50 -39.94
CA ASN A 40 12.50 -15.15 -39.43
C ASN A 40 11.20 -14.62 -40.05
N SER A 41 10.19 -14.39 -39.21
CA SER A 41 9.06 -13.55 -39.58
C SER A 41 8.69 -12.68 -38.38
N SER A 42 9.11 -11.42 -38.44
CA SER A 42 8.47 -10.34 -37.71
C SER A 42 7.04 -10.21 -38.21
N SER A 43 6.06 -10.74 -37.48
CA SER A 43 4.66 -10.32 -37.62
C SER A 43 4.35 -9.35 -36.49
N THR A 44 4.67 -8.08 -36.70
CA THR A 44 3.98 -7.00 -35.99
C THR A 44 2.60 -6.91 -36.63
N ASP A 45 1.59 -7.47 -35.99
CA ASP A 45 0.22 -7.01 -36.22
C ASP A 45 0.15 -5.58 -35.66
N PRO A 46 0.01 -4.53 -36.51
CA PRO A 46 0.00 -3.16 -36.04
C PRO A 46 -1.38 -2.75 -35.48
N ASN A 47 -2.35 -3.66 -35.38
CA ASN A 47 -3.73 -3.36 -34.99
C ASN A 47 -4.29 -4.18 -33.81
N ALA A 48 -3.47 -4.97 -33.12
CA ALA A 48 -3.81 -5.40 -31.75
C ALA A 48 -3.54 -4.22 -30.79
N ALA A 49 -4.34 -3.17 -30.89
CA ALA A 49 -4.31 -2.08 -29.93
C ALA A 49 -4.77 -2.62 -28.57
N ASP A 50 -3.79 -2.90 -27.72
CA ASP A 50 -3.91 -3.04 -26.28
C ASP A 50 -4.44 -1.71 -25.70
N ASN A 51 -5.74 -1.47 -25.90
CA ASN A 51 -6.45 -0.26 -25.49
C ASN A 51 -7.02 -0.39 -24.08
N ALA A 52 -6.51 -1.32 -23.26
CA ALA A 52 -6.65 -1.18 -21.83
C ALA A 52 -5.72 -0.03 -21.40
N PRO A 53 -6.18 0.96 -20.63
CA PRO A 53 -5.28 1.98 -20.10
C PRO A 53 -4.25 1.27 -19.23
N GLN A 54 -3.05 1.07 -19.76
CA GLN A 54 -1.98 0.39 -19.03
C GLN A 54 -1.73 1.20 -17.75
N ILE A 55 -2.16 0.65 -16.62
CA ILE A 55 -1.73 1.14 -15.31
C ILE A 55 -0.22 1.04 -15.30
N CYS A 56 0.44 2.07 -14.78
CA CYS A 56 1.90 2.20 -14.79
C CYS A 56 2.43 2.38 -16.20
N ARG A 57 2.61 3.64 -16.62
CA ARG A 57 3.30 4.01 -17.88
C ARG A 57 4.81 3.79 -17.76
N ILE A 58 5.20 2.54 -17.49
CA ILE A 58 6.58 2.09 -17.37
C ILE A 58 6.93 1.26 -18.60
N SER A 59 8.21 1.12 -18.88
CA SER A 59 8.66 0.19 -19.92
C SER A 59 8.39 -1.27 -19.50
N ALA A 60 8.33 -2.16 -20.51
CA ALA A 60 8.06 -3.57 -20.30
C ALA A 60 9.17 -4.26 -19.47
N ASP A 61 8.82 -5.41 -18.89
CA ASP A 61 9.78 -6.27 -18.20
C ASP A 61 10.94 -6.68 -19.12
N GLU A 62 12.14 -6.80 -18.55
CA GLU A 62 13.37 -7.04 -19.29
C GLU A 62 14.00 -8.40 -18.97
N THR A 63 14.52 -9.09 -19.99
CA THR A 63 15.40 -10.26 -19.82
C THR A 63 16.82 -9.88 -20.24
N ILE A 64 17.77 -10.04 -19.33
CA ILE A 64 19.16 -9.62 -19.52
C ILE A 64 20.06 -10.84 -19.41
N THR A 65 20.67 -11.23 -20.53
CA THR A 65 21.78 -12.20 -20.55
C THR A 65 23.08 -11.47 -20.82
N ARG A 66 24.10 -11.70 -19.98
CA ARG A 66 25.42 -11.07 -20.10
C ARG A 66 26.53 -12.07 -19.81
N CYS A 67 27.50 -12.16 -20.73
CA CYS A 67 28.78 -12.76 -20.42
C CYS A 67 29.54 -11.83 -19.46
N GLY A 68 29.75 -12.26 -18.22
CA GLY A 68 30.38 -11.43 -17.20
C GLY A 68 29.96 -11.80 -15.78
N THR A 69 30.59 -11.15 -14.81
CA THR A 69 30.32 -11.35 -13.38
C THR A 69 29.36 -10.30 -12.81
N SER A 70 29.00 -9.27 -13.58
CA SER A 70 28.05 -8.26 -13.14
C SER A 70 27.33 -7.54 -14.28
N THR A 71 26.21 -6.92 -13.96
CA THR A 71 25.49 -5.96 -14.80
C THR A 71 24.90 -4.86 -13.94
N VAL A 72 24.45 -3.76 -14.55
CA VAL A 72 23.78 -2.64 -13.86
C VAL A 72 22.36 -2.53 -14.40
N LEU A 73 21.40 -2.47 -13.49
CA LEU A 73 20.00 -2.19 -13.80
C LEU A 73 19.72 -0.71 -13.53
N HIS A 74 18.83 -0.12 -14.32
CA HIS A 74 18.45 1.28 -14.23
C HIS A 74 16.95 1.42 -13.98
N VAL A 75 16.58 2.43 -13.20
CA VAL A 75 15.20 2.88 -13.13
C VAL A 75 14.84 3.68 -14.38
N ASP A 76 13.61 3.54 -14.85
CA ASP A 76 13.10 4.30 -16.00
C ASP A 76 13.16 5.82 -15.73
N SER A 77 13.50 6.58 -16.77
CA SER A 77 13.61 8.04 -16.68
C SER A 77 12.29 8.68 -16.24
N GLY A 78 12.38 9.65 -15.32
CA GLY A 78 11.22 10.38 -14.80
C GLY A 78 10.52 9.73 -13.60
N ILE A 79 10.88 8.50 -13.22
CA ILE A 79 10.37 7.88 -12.00
C ILE A 79 11.16 8.41 -10.79
N THR A 80 10.46 9.09 -9.89
CA THR A 80 10.99 9.57 -8.60
C THR A 80 10.13 8.93 -7.49
N ASN A 81 10.71 8.51 -6.37
CA ASN A 81 10.06 7.72 -5.30
C ASN A 81 9.86 6.22 -5.58
N TYR A 82 10.86 5.57 -6.15
CA TYR A 82 10.91 4.11 -6.27
C TYR A 82 11.68 3.46 -5.12
N THR A 83 11.54 2.13 -5.02
CA THR A 83 12.38 1.26 -4.20
C THR A 83 12.71 0.01 -5.00
N TRP A 84 13.96 -0.41 -4.94
CA TRP A 84 14.36 -1.70 -5.49
C TRP A 84 13.92 -2.86 -4.58
N SER A 85 13.97 -4.08 -5.12
CA SER A 85 13.68 -5.34 -4.42
C SER A 85 14.47 -5.58 -3.11
N ASN A 86 15.59 -4.87 -2.91
CA ASN A 86 16.39 -4.89 -1.68
C ASN A 86 16.20 -3.62 -0.81
N ASN A 87 15.19 -2.80 -1.10
CA ASN A 87 14.90 -1.49 -0.49
C ASN A 87 15.92 -0.37 -0.80
N ALA A 88 16.86 -0.58 -1.72
CA ALA A 88 17.70 0.52 -2.19
C ALA A 88 16.88 1.57 -2.95
N VAL A 89 17.36 2.81 -2.93
CA VAL A 89 16.74 3.98 -3.59
C VAL A 89 17.69 4.67 -4.56
N ASP A 90 18.85 4.08 -4.81
CA ASP A 90 19.78 4.56 -5.84
C ASP A 90 19.21 4.28 -7.24
N PRO A 91 19.44 5.17 -8.22
CA PRO A 91 18.92 5.01 -9.58
C PRO A 91 19.46 3.80 -10.32
N ASP A 92 20.63 3.34 -9.88
CA ASP A 92 21.35 2.22 -10.45
C ASP A 92 21.49 1.11 -9.43
N MET A 93 21.32 -0.13 -9.87
CA MET A 93 21.55 -1.32 -9.06
C MET A 93 22.57 -2.24 -9.74
N THR A 94 23.71 -2.44 -9.09
CA THR A 94 24.72 -3.42 -9.53
C THR A 94 24.31 -4.83 -9.11
N ILE A 95 24.21 -5.71 -10.10
CA ILE A 95 23.84 -7.12 -9.96
C ILE A 95 25.08 -7.98 -10.18
N THR A 96 25.34 -8.89 -9.25
CA THR A 96 26.49 -9.82 -9.29
C THR A 96 26.08 -11.28 -9.31
N HIS A 97 24.78 -11.56 -9.28
CA HIS A 97 24.21 -12.91 -9.29
C HIS A 97 23.04 -12.98 -10.26
N SER A 98 22.88 -14.12 -10.94
CA SER A 98 21.69 -14.39 -11.75
C SER A 98 20.44 -14.47 -10.85
N GLY A 99 19.32 -13.94 -11.33
CA GLY A 99 18.07 -13.93 -10.57
C GLY A 99 17.05 -12.94 -11.11
N GLN A 100 15.90 -12.90 -10.44
CA GLN A 100 14.87 -11.90 -10.70
C GLN A 100 15.05 -10.70 -9.78
N TYR A 101 15.04 -9.51 -10.36
CA TYR A 101 15.11 -8.22 -9.67
C TYR A 101 13.94 -7.36 -10.11
N TRP A 102 13.63 -6.33 -9.32
CA TRP A 102 12.60 -5.36 -9.68
C TRP A 102 12.82 -4.05 -8.94
N TRP A 103 12.26 -2.98 -9.50
CA TRP A 103 11.96 -1.76 -8.76
C TRP A 103 10.46 -1.51 -8.79
N GLN A 104 9.94 -0.81 -7.78
CA GLN A 104 8.55 -0.41 -7.71
C GLN A 104 8.37 1.02 -7.23
N PHE A 105 7.25 1.64 -7.55
CA PHE A 105 6.79 2.90 -6.97
C PHE A 105 5.26 2.90 -6.84
N ILE A 106 4.72 3.87 -6.11
CA ILE A 106 3.28 4.11 -6.00
C ILE A 106 2.90 5.21 -6.99
N ASP A 107 2.01 4.92 -7.95
CA ASP A 107 1.54 5.92 -8.90
C ASP A 107 0.42 6.78 -8.30
N MET A 108 0.84 7.80 -7.56
CA MET A 108 -0.04 8.76 -6.90
C MET A 108 -0.92 9.56 -7.87
N THR A 109 -0.56 9.65 -9.15
CA THR A 109 -1.39 10.30 -10.17
C THR A 109 -2.68 9.51 -10.45
N ARG A 110 -2.70 8.24 -10.05
CA ARG A 110 -3.84 7.33 -10.11
C ARG A 110 -4.39 6.99 -8.73
N ASN A 111 -4.24 7.88 -7.75
CA ASN A 111 -5.00 7.78 -6.51
C ASN A 111 -6.50 7.84 -6.83
N THR A 112 -7.21 6.75 -6.53
CA THR A 112 -8.64 6.59 -6.83
C THR A 112 -9.55 7.13 -5.72
N VAL A 113 -9.00 7.42 -4.55
CA VAL A 113 -9.75 8.04 -3.46
C VAL A 113 -10.05 9.49 -3.81
N THR A 114 -11.33 9.84 -3.77
CA THR A 114 -11.78 11.23 -3.92
C THR A 114 -12.01 11.84 -2.54
N ASN A 115 -11.69 13.13 -2.37
CA ASN A 115 -11.85 13.81 -1.07
C ASN A 115 -11.17 13.09 0.12
N GLY A 116 -10.02 12.44 -0.14
CA GLY A 116 -9.26 11.76 0.91
C GLY A 116 -8.65 12.70 1.96
N ASN A 117 -8.52 13.98 1.61
CA ASN A 117 -8.07 15.08 2.46
C ASN A 117 -9.22 15.89 3.09
N PHE A 118 -10.47 15.45 2.92
CA PHE A 118 -11.67 16.05 3.51
C PHE A 118 -11.97 17.52 3.19
N ASN A 119 -11.24 18.16 2.28
CA ASN A 119 -11.44 19.57 1.92
C ASN A 119 -12.76 19.83 1.17
N ASN A 120 -13.39 18.80 0.60
CA ASN A 120 -14.75 18.85 0.08
C ASN A 120 -15.80 18.42 1.15
N GLY A 121 -15.50 18.63 2.44
CA GLY A 121 -16.42 18.33 3.54
C GLY A 121 -16.72 16.84 3.66
N ARG A 122 -17.98 16.51 3.97
CA ARG A 122 -18.46 15.12 4.12
C ARG A 122 -18.77 14.38 2.81
N ASN A 123 -18.46 14.99 1.67
CA ASN A 123 -18.86 14.46 0.37
C ASN A 123 -17.96 13.28 -0.07
N SER A 124 -18.47 12.47 -0.98
CA SER A 124 -17.73 11.39 -1.66
C SER A 124 -17.40 10.15 -0.82
N PHE A 125 -17.79 10.08 0.45
CA PHE A 125 -17.68 8.88 1.28
C PHE A 125 -18.95 8.61 2.08
N SER A 126 -19.01 7.42 2.67
CA SER A 126 -20.07 6.99 3.60
C SER A 126 -19.47 6.58 4.95
N SER A 127 -20.30 6.59 5.99
CA SER A 127 -19.95 6.22 7.36
C SER A 127 -21.18 5.63 8.07
N ASP A 128 -20.95 4.72 9.00
CA ASP A 128 -21.96 4.29 9.97
C ASP A 128 -22.07 5.29 11.15
N TYR A 129 -21.08 6.20 11.29
CA TYR A 129 -21.11 7.28 12.27
C TYR A 129 -22.05 8.39 11.78
N THR A 130 -22.72 9.06 12.71
CA THR A 130 -23.64 10.15 12.38
C THR A 130 -22.86 11.45 12.15
N TYR A 131 -23.01 12.05 10.97
CA TYR A 131 -22.40 13.35 10.69
C TYR A 131 -23.07 14.48 11.48
N VAL A 132 -22.26 15.35 12.08
CA VAL A 132 -22.69 16.65 12.61
C VAL A 132 -21.76 17.75 12.11
N SER A 133 -22.35 18.88 11.72
CA SER A 133 -21.59 20.07 11.30
C SER A 133 -20.66 20.54 12.44
N PRO A 134 -19.46 21.08 12.16
CA PRO A 134 -18.53 21.50 13.23
C PRO A 134 -19.13 22.52 14.21
N ASN A 135 -20.04 23.38 13.73
CA ASN A 135 -20.80 24.33 14.54
C ASN A 135 -22.12 23.78 15.12
N GLY A 136 -22.38 22.50 14.92
CA GLY A 136 -23.51 21.79 15.51
C GLY A 136 -23.32 21.57 17.01
N ASN A 137 -24.36 21.05 17.65
CA ASN A 137 -24.32 20.76 19.08
C ASN A 137 -25.16 19.50 19.35
N THR A 138 -24.52 18.46 19.88
CA THR A 138 -25.18 17.22 20.31
C THR A 138 -25.14 17.05 21.83
N GLY A 139 -24.58 18.01 22.57
CA GLY A 139 -24.43 17.93 24.02
C GLY A 139 -23.45 18.96 24.60
N PRO A 140 -23.06 18.79 25.87
CA PRO A 140 -22.35 19.83 26.63
C PRO A 140 -20.94 20.16 26.12
N PHE A 141 -20.36 19.35 25.24
CA PHE A 141 -18.99 19.49 24.76
C PHE A 141 -18.89 19.98 23.31
N GLY A 142 -20.01 20.20 22.61
CA GLY A 142 -20.05 20.64 21.21
C GLY A 142 -20.67 19.63 20.24
N ALA A 143 -20.30 19.73 18.96
CA ALA A 143 -20.81 18.92 17.85
C ALA A 143 -20.66 17.41 18.07
N LEU A 144 -19.53 16.99 18.64
CA LEU A 144 -19.19 15.58 18.85
C LEU A 144 -19.33 15.16 20.31
N SER A 145 -20.33 15.68 21.03
CA SER A 145 -20.59 15.27 22.43
C SER A 145 -21.12 13.83 22.55
N ALA A 146 -21.86 13.37 21.54
CA ALA A 146 -22.39 12.01 21.47
C ALA A 146 -21.38 11.07 20.81
N GLU A 147 -21.21 9.87 21.38
CA GLU A 147 -20.42 8.76 20.83
C GLU A 147 -21.01 8.27 19.50
N GLY A 148 -20.17 7.83 18.57
CA GLY A 148 -20.62 7.36 17.26
C GLY A 148 -20.96 8.48 16.27
N TYR A 149 -20.41 9.68 16.51
CA TYR A 149 -20.57 10.85 15.64
C TYR A 149 -19.25 11.26 15.01
N TYR A 150 -19.33 11.88 13.84
CA TYR A 150 -18.17 12.49 13.21
C TYR A 150 -18.48 13.87 12.65
N SER A 151 -17.42 14.65 12.48
CA SER A 151 -17.44 15.96 11.84
C SER A 151 -16.29 16.07 10.86
N VAL A 152 -16.35 17.08 9.99
CA VAL A 152 -15.24 17.43 9.09
C VAL A 152 -14.85 18.86 9.41
N ALA A 153 -13.68 19.05 10.01
CA ALA A 153 -13.27 20.31 10.64
C ALA A 153 -11.77 20.55 10.52
N THR A 154 -11.34 21.79 10.73
CA THR A 154 -9.91 22.19 10.69
C THR A 154 -9.16 21.88 11.98
N SER A 155 -9.86 21.57 13.07
CA SER A 155 -9.25 21.13 14.33
C SER A 155 -10.26 20.37 15.20
N PRO A 156 -9.88 19.24 15.84
CA PRO A 156 -10.79 18.50 16.71
C PRO A 156 -11.36 19.31 17.86
N ARG A 157 -10.57 20.24 18.43
CA ARG A 157 -11.01 21.12 19.53
C ARG A 157 -12.24 21.97 19.17
N THR A 158 -12.45 22.30 17.90
CA THR A 158 -13.62 23.08 17.47
C THR A 158 -14.91 22.26 17.52
N THR A 159 -14.80 20.94 17.50
CA THR A 159 -15.93 20.00 17.46
C THR A 159 -16.26 19.41 18.83
N HIS A 160 -15.26 19.36 19.72
CA HIS A 160 -15.41 18.86 21.09
C HIS A 160 -14.43 19.54 22.05
N THR A 161 -14.93 20.09 23.16
CA THR A 161 -14.12 20.90 24.09
C THR A 161 -13.02 20.15 24.82
N ASN A 162 -13.11 18.81 24.94
CA ASN A 162 -12.08 17.96 25.56
C ASN A 162 -11.05 17.39 24.56
N PHE A 163 -11.22 17.59 23.25
CA PHE A 163 -10.23 17.12 22.28
C PHE A 163 -9.02 18.06 22.22
N SER A 164 -7.85 17.53 21.90
CA SER A 164 -6.66 18.34 21.67
C SER A 164 -6.82 19.22 20.43
N ALA A 165 -6.18 20.39 20.46
CA ALA A 165 -6.12 21.28 19.31
C ALA A 165 -4.89 20.97 18.46
N PHE A 166 -5.12 20.57 17.21
CA PHE A 166 -4.10 20.41 16.17
C PHE A 166 -4.73 20.65 14.79
N ALA A 167 -3.89 20.91 13.79
CA ALA A 167 -4.29 21.15 12.40
C ALA A 167 -4.35 19.83 11.60
N ASP A 168 -4.87 19.90 10.38
CA ASP A 168 -4.87 18.81 9.42
C ASP A 168 -3.43 18.34 9.08
N HIS A 169 -3.29 17.19 8.45
CA HIS A 169 -1.97 16.61 8.21
C HIS A 169 -1.19 17.36 7.11
N THR A 170 -1.87 17.82 6.06
CA THR A 170 -1.23 18.41 4.86
C THR A 170 -1.21 19.95 4.85
N GLY A 171 -1.61 20.62 5.94
CA GLY A 171 -1.65 22.08 6.00
C GLY A 171 -1.92 22.65 7.39
N SER A 172 -2.16 23.97 7.43
CA SER A 172 -2.55 24.70 8.64
C SER A 172 -4.02 25.13 8.65
N ASN A 173 -4.78 24.80 7.60
CA ASN A 173 -6.16 25.26 7.38
C ASN A 173 -7.01 24.28 6.55
N GLY A 174 -6.52 23.07 6.27
CA GLY A 174 -7.31 22.03 5.63
C GLY A 174 -8.30 21.41 6.60
N ASN A 175 -9.22 20.61 6.08
CA ASN A 175 -10.14 19.83 6.89
C ASN A 175 -9.58 18.44 7.16
N MET A 176 -9.97 17.86 8.29
CA MET A 176 -9.80 16.44 8.59
C MET A 176 -11.14 15.85 9.03
N MET A 177 -11.30 14.54 8.95
CA MET A 177 -12.43 13.87 9.58
C MET A 177 -12.13 13.69 11.06
N VAL A 178 -12.95 14.24 11.94
CA VAL A 178 -12.84 14.13 13.40
C VAL A 178 -13.95 13.22 13.91
N ILE A 179 -13.61 12.24 14.76
CA ILE A 179 -14.51 11.19 15.20
C ILE A 179 -14.55 11.17 16.72
N ASN A 180 -15.77 11.23 17.29
CA ASN A 180 -15.99 10.75 18.65
C ASN A 180 -16.26 9.24 18.55
N GLY A 181 -15.41 8.46 19.21
CA GLY A 181 -15.41 7.01 19.15
C GLY A 181 -16.76 6.40 19.55
N SER A 182 -16.91 5.10 19.29
CA SER A 182 -18.11 4.36 19.66
C SER A 182 -17.71 2.99 20.23
N PRO A 183 -18.44 2.46 21.21
CA PRO A 183 -18.24 1.08 21.67
C PRO A 183 -18.73 0.04 20.65
N GLN A 184 -19.38 0.45 19.56
CA GLN A 184 -19.85 -0.45 18.52
C GLN A 184 -18.67 -1.05 17.75
N ASN A 185 -18.50 -2.36 17.92
CA ASN A 185 -17.52 -3.12 17.17
C ASN A 185 -17.89 -3.17 15.69
N ASN A 186 -16.88 -3.16 14.80
CA ASN A 186 -17.04 -3.24 13.35
C ASN A 186 -17.85 -2.10 12.71
N ALA A 187 -18.06 -0.98 13.40
CA ALA A 187 -18.68 0.20 12.79
C ALA A 187 -17.76 0.76 11.69
N VAL A 188 -18.31 1.02 10.50
CA VAL A 188 -17.58 1.63 9.39
C VAL A 188 -17.38 3.12 9.68
N VAL A 189 -16.14 3.53 9.87
CA VAL A 189 -15.77 4.93 10.10
C VAL A 189 -15.81 5.70 8.78
N TRP A 190 -15.21 5.15 7.73
CA TRP A 190 -15.13 5.76 6.42
C TRP A 190 -15.15 4.67 5.35
N LYS A 191 -15.85 4.89 4.23
CA LYS A 191 -15.91 3.94 3.12
C LYS A 191 -16.20 4.60 1.78
N GLN A 192 -15.53 4.11 0.74
CA GLN A 192 -15.79 4.44 -0.67
C GLN A 192 -15.80 3.18 -1.53
N SER A 193 -16.59 3.20 -2.60
CA SER A 193 -16.46 2.23 -3.70
C SER A 193 -15.63 2.87 -4.80
N ILE A 194 -14.56 2.19 -5.20
CA ILE A 194 -13.58 2.68 -6.17
C ILE A 194 -13.47 1.73 -7.36
N THR A 195 -13.17 2.28 -8.53
CA THR A 195 -12.80 1.48 -9.70
C THR A 195 -11.36 1.02 -9.55
N VAL A 196 -11.10 -0.25 -9.85
CA VAL A 196 -9.77 -0.85 -9.86
C VAL A 196 -9.56 -1.58 -11.18
N GLU A 197 -8.32 -1.70 -11.62
CA GLU A 197 -8.00 -2.56 -12.75
C GLU A 197 -7.77 -3.99 -12.24
N PRO A 198 -8.21 -5.01 -13.00
CA PRO A 198 -7.86 -6.39 -12.71
C PRO A 198 -6.34 -6.62 -12.64
N ASN A 199 -5.96 -7.62 -11.85
CA ASN A 199 -4.60 -8.13 -11.66
C ASN A 199 -3.58 -7.05 -11.24
N THR A 200 -4.05 -6.01 -10.56
CA THR A 200 -3.24 -4.88 -10.14
C THR A 200 -3.07 -4.87 -8.63
N SER A 201 -1.86 -4.60 -8.16
CA SER A 201 -1.59 -4.37 -6.74
C SER A 201 -1.79 -2.90 -6.41
N TYR A 202 -2.40 -2.62 -5.27
CA TYR A 202 -2.69 -1.29 -4.76
C TYR A 202 -2.14 -1.12 -3.36
N ILE A 203 -1.75 0.11 -3.07
CA ILE A 203 -1.50 0.58 -1.72
C ILE A 203 -2.77 1.26 -1.19
N PHE A 204 -3.17 0.91 0.03
CA PHE A 204 -4.20 1.64 0.78
C PHE A 204 -3.52 2.24 2.01
N SER A 205 -3.48 3.57 2.10
CA SER A 205 -2.90 4.27 3.24
C SER A 205 -3.80 5.36 3.80
N ILE A 206 -3.57 5.68 5.07
CA ILE A 206 -4.22 6.78 5.80
C ILE A 206 -3.22 7.48 6.70
N TRP A 207 -3.46 8.76 6.96
CA TRP A 207 -2.92 9.44 8.13
C TRP A 207 -3.96 9.48 9.24
N ALA A 208 -3.54 9.17 10.45
CA ALA A 208 -4.43 9.16 11.61
C ALA A 208 -3.72 9.69 12.86
N ALA A 209 -4.46 10.38 13.72
CA ALA A 209 -3.96 10.95 14.96
C ALA A 209 -5.00 10.84 16.08
N SER A 210 -4.55 10.61 17.32
CA SER A 210 -5.45 10.62 18.48
C SER A 210 -5.95 12.04 18.76
N ALA A 211 -7.25 12.20 18.97
CA ALA A 211 -7.87 13.46 19.38
C ALA A 211 -7.94 13.58 20.91
N HIS A 212 -7.94 12.45 21.61
CA HIS A 212 -7.97 12.37 23.07
C HIS A 212 -6.85 11.42 23.57
N PRO A 213 -6.21 11.67 24.72
CA PRO A 213 -5.04 10.90 25.15
C PRO A 213 -5.36 9.53 25.79
N SER A 214 -6.60 9.27 26.16
CA SER A 214 -7.01 8.02 26.84
C SER A 214 -7.61 7.04 25.84
N ASN A 215 -7.38 5.73 26.01
CA ASN A 215 -7.97 4.67 25.18
C ASN A 215 -7.85 4.87 23.66
N PRO A 216 -6.66 5.14 23.09
CA PRO A 216 -6.49 5.44 21.66
C PRO A 216 -7.23 4.49 20.72
N ALA A 217 -7.69 5.02 19.60
CA ALA A 217 -8.45 4.25 18.64
C ALA A 217 -7.67 3.02 18.14
N LYS A 218 -8.41 1.93 17.96
CA LYS A 218 -7.97 0.71 17.29
C LYS A 218 -8.85 0.53 16.08
N LEU A 219 -8.26 0.57 14.90
CA LEU A 219 -8.96 0.47 13.63
C LEU A 219 -8.33 -0.62 12.77
N THR A 220 -8.99 -0.96 11.68
CA THR A 220 -8.45 -1.85 10.65
C THR A 220 -8.87 -1.34 9.28
N PHE A 221 -8.07 -1.63 8.26
CA PHE A 221 -8.50 -1.43 6.89
C PHE A 221 -9.52 -2.51 6.51
N SER A 222 -10.41 -2.21 5.59
CA SER A 222 -11.37 -3.17 5.03
C SER A 222 -11.38 -3.03 3.52
N ILE A 223 -11.30 -4.15 2.79
CA ILE A 223 -11.48 -4.18 1.34
C ILE A 223 -12.43 -5.33 1.00
N ASN A 224 -13.54 -5.01 0.33
CA ASN A 224 -14.63 -5.95 0.00
C ASN A 224 -15.14 -6.73 1.24
N GLY A 225 -15.17 -6.06 2.39
CA GLY A 225 -15.59 -6.63 3.67
C GLY A 225 -14.52 -7.46 4.40
N SER A 226 -13.36 -7.71 3.78
CA SER A 226 -12.23 -8.38 4.44
C SER A 226 -11.39 -7.38 5.22
N LEU A 227 -11.15 -7.67 6.51
CA LEU A 227 -10.34 -6.82 7.39
C LEU A 227 -8.84 -7.07 7.16
N LEU A 228 -8.05 -6.02 7.11
CA LEU A 228 -6.63 -6.03 6.72
C LEU A 228 -5.82 -5.12 7.63
N GLY A 229 -4.71 -5.65 8.14
CA GLY A 229 -3.78 -4.88 8.98
C GLY A 229 -4.41 -4.36 10.27
N VAL A 230 -3.59 -3.68 11.07
CA VAL A 230 -4.01 -3.05 12.32
C VAL A 230 -3.54 -1.60 12.31
N ILE A 231 -4.44 -0.69 12.64
CA ILE A 231 -4.16 0.72 12.89
C ILE A 231 -4.31 0.92 14.39
N GLN A 232 -3.18 1.11 15.08
CA GLN A 232 -3.14 1.33 16.53
C GLN A 232 -2.53 2.70 16.79
N LEU A 233 -3.36 3.63 17.25
CA LEU A 233 -2.91 4.97 17.59
C LEU A 233 -2.21 4.99 18.95
N THR A 234 -1.34 5.98 19.13
CA THR A 234 -0.67 6.26 20.40
C THR A 234 -1.51 7.19 21.28
N THR A 235 -1.16 7.30 22.57
CA THR A 235 -1.79 8.27 23.49
C THR A 235 -1.36 9.72 23.23
N THR A 236 -0.36 9.93 22.37
CA THR A 236 0.10 11.27 22.00
C THR A 236 -0.90 11.89 21.02
N THR A 237 -1.65 12.88 21.49
CA THR A 237 -2.65 13.54 20.66
C THR A 237 -2.02 14.43 19.59
N GLY A 238 -2.64 14.51 18.42
CA GLY A 238 -2.14 15.32 17.30
C GLY A 238 -0.84 14.82 16.66
N LEU A 239 -0.33 13.66 17.08
CA LEU A 239 0.76 12.98 16.38
C LEU A 239 0.17 12.23 15.18
N TRP A 240 0.32 12.81 13.98
CA TRP A 240 -0.05 12.16 12.73
C TRP A 240 0.86 10.95 12.47
N GLN A 241 0.24 9.79 12.25
CA GLN A 241 0.91 8.53 11.96
C GLN A 241 0.36 7.97 10.65
N ASN A 242 1.24 7.52 9.75
CA ASN A 242 0.86 6.87 8.50
C ASN A 242 0.71 5.36 8.73
N PHE A 243 -0.38 4.79 8.22
CA PHE A 243 -0.64 3.36 8.21
C PHE A 243 -0.95 2.91 6.80
N THR A 244 -0.53 1.69 6.46
CA THR A 244 -0.61 1.21 5.08
C THR A 244 -0.83 -0.29 5.02
N VAL A 245 -1.63 -0.74 4.05
CA VAL A 245 -1.72 -2.14 3.62
C VAL A 245 -1.62 -2.25 2.10
N GLN A 246 -1.14 -3.39 1.62
CA GLN A 246 -1.16 -3.73 0.19
C GLN A 246 -2.30 -4.71 -0.09
N TRP A 247 -2.95 -4.54 -1.24
CA TRP A 247 -4.00 -5.44 -1.72
C TRP A 247 -3.90 -5.66 -3.22
N THR A 248 -4.26 -6.85 -3.70
CA THR A 248 -4.25 -7.19 -5.13
C THR A 248 -5.67 -7.47 -5.60
N SER A 249 -6.06 -6.87 -6.73
CA SER A 249 -7.46 -6.89 -7.19
C SER A 249 -7.96 -8.24 -7.70
N GLY A 250 -7.05 -9.14 -8.10
CA GLY A 250 -7.44 -10.36 -8.81
C GLY A 250 -8.27 -10.01 -10.04
N SER A 251 -9.38 -10.69 -10.29
CA SER A 251 -10.26 -10.34 -11.42
C SER A 251 -11.22 -9.17 -11.15
N SER A 252 -11.13 -8.49 -10.00
CA SER A 252 -12.07 -7.44 -9.62
C SER A 252 -11.86 -6.17 -10.46
N THR A 253 -12.95 -5.53 -10.87
CA THR A 253 -12.95 -4.20 -11.53
C THR A 253 -13.44 -3.08 -10.60
N THR A 254 -13.94 -3.44 -9.42
CA THR A 254 -14.34 -2.51 -8.37
C THR A 254 -13.90 -3.05 -7.01
N ALA A 255 -13.68 -2.14 -6.06
CA ALA A 255 -13.40 -2.49 -4.68
C ALA A 255 -14.15 -1.53 -3.74
N THR A 256 -14.77 -2.06 -2.70
CA THR A 256 -15.27 -1.25 -1.58
C THR A 256 -14.21 -1.21 -0.51
N ILE A 257 -13.57 -0.06 -0.34
CA ILE A 257 -12.50 0.18 0.62
C ILE A 257 -13.04 0.97 1.82
N GLY A 258 -12.53 0.70 3.03
CA GLY A 258 -12.96 1.41 4.21
C GLY A 258 -12.05 1.26 5.42
N ILE A 259 -12.35 2.05 6.45
CA ILE A 259 -11.72 2.01 7.77
C ILE A 259 -12.79 1.62 8.79
N VAL A 260 -12.47 0.66 9.64
CA VAL A 260 -13.45 0.04 10.54
C VAL A 260 -12.98 0.15 11.99
N ASN A 261 -13.88 0.56 12.88
CA ASN A 261 -13.62 0.63 14.31
C ASN A 261 -13.50 -0.77 14.92
N GLN A 262 -12.46 -0.97 15.74
CA GLN A 262 -12.20 -2.19 16.53
C GLN A 262 -12.06 -1.89 18.02
N ASN A 263 -12.17 -0.62 18.44
CA ASN A 263 -12.13 -0.26 19.85
C ASN A 263 -13.56 -0.18 20.40
N THR A 264 -13.87 -1.03 21.38
CA THR A 264 -15.20 -1.10 22.02
C THR A 264 -15.26 -0.35 23.35
N ILE A 265 -14.20 0.37 23.74
CA ILE A 265 -14.21 1.23 24.92
C ILE A 265 -14.99 2.50 24.57
N ALA A 266 -16.00 2.83 25.36
CA ALA A 266 -16.94 3.92 25.06
C ALA A 266 -16.30 5.32 25.08
N SER A 267 -15.31 5.55 25.97
CA SER A 267 -14.76 6.88 26.20
C SER A 267 -13.27 6.97 25.86
N GLY A 268 -12.91 8.05 25.15
CA GLY A 268 -11.54 8.48 24.89
C GLY A 268 -10.94 7.95 23.58
N ASN A 269 -11.58 6.97 22.93
CA ASN A 269 -11.17 6.39 21.65
C ASN A 269 -11.43 7.32 20.45
N ASP A 270 -11.17 8.61 20.63
CA ASP A 270 -11.43 9.70 19.72
C ASP A 270 -10.19 9.99 18.87
N PHE A 271 -10.39 10.24 17.58
CA PHE A 271 -9.31 10.34 16.61
C PHE A 271 -9.68 11.21 15.42
N ALA A 272 -8.67 11.55 14.64
CA ALA A 272 -8.81 12.20 13.36
C ALA A 272 -8.21 11.33 12.25
N LEU A 273 -8.81 11.38 11.06
CA LEU A 273 -8.32 10.79 9.82
C LEU A 273 -8.05 11.89 8.80
N ASP A 274 -6.99 11.73 8.02
CA ASP A 274 -6.65 12.60 6.91
C ASP A 274 -5.88 11.86 5.80
N ASP A 275 -5.79 12.47 4.63
CA ASP A 275 -4.99 12.05 3.48
C ASP A 275 -5.10 10.56 3.14
N ILE A 276 -6.33 10.12 2.93
CA ILE A 276 -6.64 8.75 2.51
C ILE A 276 -6.23 8.54 1.05
N VAL A 277 -5.46 7.47 0.80
CA VAL A 277 -4.91 7.15 -0.53
C VAL A 277 -5.19 5.70 -0.89
N PHE A 278 -5.66 5.48 -2.12
CA PHE A 278 -5.70 4.17 -2.75
C PHE A 278 -5.17 4.25 -4.18
N ALA A 279 -3.91 3.85 -4.36
CA ALA A 279 -3.16 4.05 -5.60
C ALA A 279 -2.46 2.76 -6.04
N PRO A 280 -2.30 2.53 -7.36
CA PRO A 280 -1.65 1.33 -7.85
C PRO A 280 -0.15 1.34 -7.54
N ILE A 281 0.38 0.15 -7.26
CA ILE A 281 1.81 -0.13 -7.14
C ILE A 281 2.30 -0.59 -8.51
N CYS A 282 3.23 0.17 -9.04
CA CYS A 282 3.86 -0.07 -10.33
C CYS A 282 5.20 -0.74 -10.13
N ARG A 283 5.45 -1.83 -10.86
CA ARG A 283 6.68 -2.60 -10.74
C ARG A 283 7.20 -3.02 -12.11
N LYS A 284 8.51 -2.86 -12.32
CA LYS A 284 9.22 -3.41 -13.47
C LYS A 284 10.11 -4.56 -13.02
N TYR A 285 10.02 -5.70 -13.71
CA TYR A 285 10.86 -6.86 -13.45
C TYR A 285 12.04 -6.96 -14.41
N PHE A 286 13.14 -7.51 -13.91
CA PHE A 286 14.33 -7.87 -14.64
C PHE A 286 14.66 -9.33 -14.36
N ASN A 287 14.78 -10.15 -15.39
CA ASN A 287 15.29 -11.52 -15.27
C ASN A 287 16.74 -11.56 -15.77
N VAL A 288 17.70 -11.64 -14.84
CA VAL A 288 19.14 -11.51 -15.13
C VAL A 288 19.80 -12.88 -15.14
N THR A 289 20.53 -13.18 -16.22
CA THR A 289 21.44 -14.33 -16.34
C THR A 289 22.85 -13.82 -16.60
N LEU A 290 23.74 -14.04 -15.62
CA LEU A 290 25.16 -13.77 -15.72
C LEU A 290 25.90 -15.07 -16.03
N ASP A 291 26.63 -15.07 -17.14
CA ASP A 291 27.45 -16.18 -17.59
C ASP A 291 28.93 -15.79 -17.40
N PRO A 292 29.52 -15.97 -16.21
CA PRO A 292 30.92 -15.69 -16.00
C PRO A 292 31.76 -16.66 -16.84
N ASN A 293 32.84 -16.15 -17.44
CA ASN A 293 33.79 -17.02 -18.12
C ASN A 293 34.30 -18.08 -17.14
N PRO A 294 34.39 -19.37 -17.56
CA PRO A 294 34.99 -20.40 -16.75
C PRO A 294 36.38 -19.98 -16.29
N ALA A 295 36.76 -20.35 -15.08
CA ALA A 295 38.13 -20.13 -14.61
C ALA A 295 39.12 -20.73 -15.63
N LYS A 296 40.16 -19.96 -15.98
CA LYS A 296 41.22 -20.46 -16.86
C LYS A 296 41.78 -21.76 -16.24
N PRO A 297 41.89 -22.87 -17.00
CA PRO A 297 42.45 -24.10 -16.46
C PRO A 297 43.86 -23.86 -15.90
N SER A 298 44.12 -24.38 -14.70
CA SER A 298 45.47 -24.42 -14.13
C SER A 298 46.26 -25.55 -14.79
N ILE A 299 47.37 -25.23 -15.46
CA ILE A 299 48.33 -26.23 -15.93
C ILE A 299 49.25 -26.55 -14.76
N THR A 300 49.13 -27.74 -14.18
CA THR A 300 50.11 -28.26 -13.21
C THR A 300 51.22 -28.96 -13.97
N SER A 301 52.46 -28.48 -13.87
CA SER A 301 53.63 -29.21 -14.32
C SER A 301 53.88 -30.39 -13.37
N ASN A 302 53.95 -31.61 -13.93
CA ASN A 302 54.40 -32.80 -13.20
C ASN A 302 55.90 -32.71 -12.87
#